data_AF-A0A8D8CNC9-F1
#
_entry.id   AF-A0A8D8CNC9-F1
#
_cell.length_a   1.000
_cell.length_b   1.000
_cell.length_c   1.000
_cell.angle_alpha   90.00
_cell.angle_beta   90.00
_cell.angle_gamma   90.00
#
_symmetry.space_group_name_H-M   'P 1'
#
loop_
_entity.id
_entity.type
_entity.pdbx_description
1 polymer ?
#
loop_
_entity_poly.entity_id
_entity_poly.type
_entity_poly.pdbx_seq_one_letter_code
_entity_poly.pdbx_strand_id
1 'polypeptide(L)'
;MARVSIEPVTKSLREMLAAKVNVNIYMFYGGTNFGFTAGANEAGPGRFVPDITSYDYDAPLDESGDPTPKYFAIRKVISEFFPMPNVPIPRPARKMSLPSVVLKPVDSLLNKMLLSAIGSLAINARDPLTFEAMNQYSGLVLYEAVLPSGLKTDPIKLTVENIHDKGYVYVDTTYVGTLSRQNAINT
;
A
#
# COMPACT_ATOMS: atom_id res chain seq x y z
N MET A 1 -10.78 3.83 -5.86
CA MET A 1 -9.99 3.98 -7.09
C MET A 1 -10.83 4.65 -8.16
N ALA A 2 -10.22 5.45 -9.02
CA ALA A 2 -10.91 5.98 -10.19
C ALA A 2 -11.31 4.82 -11.11
N ARG A 3 -12.52 4.88 -11.67
CA ARG A 3 -12.98 3.94 -12.69
C ARG A 3 -13.00 4.63 -14.04
N VAL A 4 -12.49 3.95 -15.04
CA VAL A 4 -12.53 4.37 -16.44
C VAL A 4 -13.67 3.65 -17.12
N SER A 5 -14.54 4.42 -17.78
CA SER A 5 -15.65 3.87 -18.53
C SER A 5 -15.17 3.00 -19.69
N ILE A 6 -16.01 2.06 -20.12
CA ILE A 6 -15.66 1.08 -21.16
C ILE A 6 -15.53 1.74 -22.53
N GLU A 7 -16.33 2.78 -22.81
CA GLU A 7 -16.39 3.41 -24.15
C GLU A 7 -15.04 4.03 -24.57
N PRO A 8 -14.38 4.88 -23.77
CA PRO A 8 -13.09 5.47 -24.17
C PRO A 8 -12.00 4.42 -24.38
N VAL A 9 -11.99 3.37 -23.55
CA VAL A 9 -11.03 2.26 -23.64
C VAL A 9 -11.22 1.51 -24.97
N THR A 10 -12.44 1.11 -25.28
CA THR A 10 -12.75 0.36 -26.51
C THR A 10 -12.61 1.19 -27.77
N LYS A 11 -12.95 2.48 -27.72
CA LYS A 11 -12.73 3.43 -28.82
C LYS A 11 -11.24 3.57 -29.14
N SER A 12 -10.43 3.88 -28.13
CA SER A 12 -8.98 4.06 -28.30
C SER A 12 -8.31 2.78 -28.80
N LEU A 13 -8.69 1.61 -28.25
CA LEU A 13 -8.18 0.32 -28.72
C LEU A 13 -8.52 0.07 -30.20
N ARG A 14 -9.76 0.34 -30.61
CA ARG A 14 -10.18 0.17 -32.01
C ARG A 14 -9.40 1.08 -32.95
N GLU A 15 -9.20 2.34 -32.58
CA GLU A 15 -8.43 3.31 -33.35
C GLU A 15 -6.97 2.86 -33.53
N MET A 16 -6.32 2.39 -32.46
CA MET A 16 -4.94 1.88 -32.50
C MET A 16 -4.82 0.63 -33.40
N LEU A 17 -5.74 -0.32 -33.28
CA LEU A 17 -5.71 -1.55 -34.10
C LEU A 17 -6.00 -1.27 -35.58
N ALA A 18 -6.93 -0.35 -35.89
CA ALA A 18 -7.20 0.09 -37.26
C ALA A 18 -5.96 0.77 -37.90
N ALA A 19 -5.17 1.47 -37.10
CA ALA A 19 -3.90 2.07 -37.50
C ALA A 19 -2.71 1.08 -37.54
N LYS A 20 -2.94 -0.22 -37.29
CA LYS A 20 -1.90 -1.27 -37.23
C LYS A 20 -0.81 -1.00 -36.19
N VAL A 21 -1.16 -0.34 -35.09
CA VAL A 21 -0.26 -0.07 -33.96
C VAL A 21 -0.24 -1.28 -33.03
N ASN A 22 0.95 -1.64 -32.52
CA ASN A 22 1.10 -2.64 -31.48
C ASN A 22 0.73 -2.02 -30.11
N VAL A 23 -0.11 -2.71 -29.34
CA VAL A 23 -0.66 -2.20 -28.08
C VAL A 23 -0.34 -3.15 -26.93
N ASN A 24 0.05 -2.59 -25.79
CA ASN A 24 0.08 -3.28 -24.51
C ASN A 24 -0.98 -2.67 -23.59
N ILE A 25 -1.81 -3.51 -22.95
CA ILE A 25 -2.88 -3.05 -22.04
C ILE A 25 -2.31 -2.99 -20.63
N TYR A 26 -2.06 -1.78 -20.13
CA TYR A 26 -1.63 -1.54 -18.75
C TYR A 26 -2.81 -1.06 -17.90
N MET A 27 -3.29 -1.82 -16.90
CA MET A 27 -3.04 -3.24 -16.63
C MET A 27 -4.12 -4.11 -17.29
N PHE A 28 -3.76 -5.28 -17.82
CA PHE A 28 -4.74 -6.30 -18.22
C PHE A 28 -5.30 -7.05 -17.00
N TYR A 29 -4.43 -7.28 -16.02
CA TYR A 29 -4.74 -7.78 -14.68
C TYR A 29 -3.74 -7.12 -13.74
N GLY A 30 -4.23 -6.45 -12.70
CA GLY A 30 -3.36 -5.76 -11.75
C GLY A 30 -3.05 -6.60 -10.52
N GLY A 31 -4.07 -7.12 -9.83
CA GLY A 31 -3.91 -8.00 -8.66
C GLY A 31 -3.75 -7.24 -7.34
N THR A 32 -2.76 -7.63 -6.53
CA THR A 32 -2.60 -7.15 -5.15
C THR A 32 -1.12 -6.90 -4.81
N ASN A 33 -0.86 -5.77 -4.14
CA ASN A 33 0.42 -5.45 -3.52
C ASN A 33 0.49 -6.12 -2.13
N PHE A 34 0.87 -7.41 -2.07
CA PHE A 34 0.95 -8.14 -0.80
C PHE A 34 2.08 -7.64 0.11
N GLY A 35 1.89 -7.80 1.43
CA GLY A 35 2.91 -7.42 2.41
C GLY A 35 3.23 -5.92 2.36
N PHE A 36 4.52 -5.59 2.28
CA PHE A 36 5.03 -4.21 2.21
C PHE A 36 5.53 -3.85 0.81
N THR A 37 4.86 -4.33 -0.24
CA THR A 37 5.29 -4.12 -1.64
C THR A 37 4.61 -2.94 -2.33
N ALA A 38 3.62 -2.33 -1.69
CA ALA A 38 2.93 -1.16 -2.23
C ALA A 38 3.91 0.01 -2.41
N GLY A 39 3.76 0.73 -3.52
CA GLY A 39 4.53 1.93 -3.82
C GLY A 39 3.99 3.16 -3.10
N ALA A 40 4.55 4.31 -3.47
CA ALA A 40 4.05 5.61 -3.07
C ALA A 40 4.43 6.66 -4.11
N ASN A 41 3.70 7.77 -4.09
CA ASN A 41 3.93 8.92 -4.96
C ASN A 41 4.18 10.17 -4.12
N GLU A 42 4.94 11.12 -4.69
CA GLU A 42 5.12 12.46 -4.12
C GLU A 42 4.34 13.47 -4.98
N ALA A 43 3.23 13.98 -4.44
CA ALA A 43 2.33 14.90 -5.16
C ALA A 43 2.67 16.39 -4.93
N GLY A 44 3.94 16.68 -4.57
CA GLY A 44 4.46 17.99 -4.18
C GLY A 44 4.82 18.06 -2.69
N PRO A 45 5.54 19.10 -2.21
CA PRO A 45 6.07 19.16 -0.84
C PRO A 45 5.01 18.92 0.24
N GLY A 46 5.23 17.91 1.09
CA GLY A 46 4.30 17.52 2.17
C GLY A 46 3.09 16.72 1.71
N ARG A 47 3.14 16.13 0.50
CA ARG A 47 2.03 15.36 -0.09
C ARG A 47 2.51 13.97 -0.50
N PHE A 48 3.00 13.23 0.49
CA PHE A 48 3.26 11.80 0.36
C PHE A 48 1.95 11.03 0.22
N VAL A 49 1.82 10.25 -0.85
CA VAL A 49 0.61 9.47 -1.14
C VAL A 49 0.99 7.99 -1.24
N PRO A 50 0.80 7.20 -0.17
CA PRO A 50 1.03 5.76 -0.24
C PRO A 50 -0.03 5.11 -1.14
N ASP A 51 0.40 4.18 -1.99
CA ASP A 51 -0.53 3.35 -2.74
C ASP A 51 -1.22 2.33 -1.81
N ILE A 52 -2.42 1.91 -2.18
CA ILE A 52 -3.18 0.94 -1.42
C ILE A 52 -2.79 -0.50 -1.77
N THR A 53 -3.15 -1.45 -0.89
CA THR A 53 -2.90 -2.88 -1.07
C THR A 53 -3.53 -3.42 -2.34
N SER A 54 -4.79 -3.05 -2.61
CA SER A 54 -5.47 -3.49 -3.84
C SER A 54 -4.81 -2.84 -5.05
N TYR A 55 -4.45 -3.66 -6.03
CA TYR A 55 -3.96 -3.23 -7.33
C TYR A 55 -4.94 -3.64 -8.44
N ASP A 56 -6.25 -3.69 -8.14
CA ASP A 56 -7.34 -3.99 -9.08
C ASP A 56 -7.24 -3.19 -10.39
N TYR A 57 -6.82 -1.92 -10.26
CA TYR A 57 -6.56 -0.99 -11.36
C TYR A 57 -7.78 -0.67 -12.24
N ASP A 58 -8.99 -1.13 -11.87
CA ASP A 58 -10.15 -1.17 -12.76
C ASP A 58 -9.78 -1.85 -14.10
N ALA A 59 -8.95 -2.90 -14.01
CA ALA A 59 -8.44 -3.66 -15.13
C ALA A 59 -9.53 -4.54 -15.78
N PRO A 60 -9.28 -5.09 -16.97
CA PRO A 60 -10.15 -6.09 -17.59
C PRO A 60 -10.47 -7.28 -16.67
N LEU A 61 -9.48 -7.80 -15.93
CA LEU A 61 -9.69 -8.75 -14.84
C LEU A 61 -9.63 -8.00 -13.50
N ASP A 62 -10.57 -8.27 -12.59
CA ASP A 62 -10.57 -7.67 -11.25
C ASP A 62 -9.41 -8.20 -10.39
N GLU A 63 -9.21 -7.65 -9.19
CA GLU A 63 -8.16 -8.07 -8.25
C GLU A 63 -8.15 -9.58 -7.96
N SER A 64 -9.30 -10.25 -8.02
CA SER A 64 -9.41 -11.69 -7.80
C SER A 64 -9.24 -12.53 -9.07
N GLY A 65 -9.00 -11.88 -10.21
CA GLY A 65 -8.82 -12.50 -11.52
C GLY A 65 -10.13 -12.77 -12.26
N ASP A 66 -11.27 -12.29 -11.77
CA ASP A 66 -12.56 -12.54 -12.42
C ASP A 66 -12.75 -11.59 -13.63
N PRO A 67 -13.28 -12.05 -14.77
CA PRO A 67 -13.47 -11.20 -15.94
C PRO A 67 -14.59 -10.18 -15.72
N THR A 68 -14.28 -8.91 -15.96
CA THR A 68 -15.23 -7.79 -15.83
C THR A 68 -15.98 -7.53 -17.15
N PRO A 69 -17.05 -6.71 -17.16
CA PRO A 69 -17.65 -6.23 -18.40
C PRO A 69 -16.65 -5.57 -19.36
N LYS A 70 -15.58 -4.95 -18.83
CA LYS A 70 -14.50 -4.34 -19.62
C LYS A 70 -13.68 -5.39 -20.37
N TYR A 71 -13.42 -6.54 -19.77
CA TYR A 71 -12.79 -7.68 -20.45
C TYR A 71 -13.59 -8.13 -21.69
N PHE A 72 -14.90 -8.32 -21.55
CA PHE A 72 -15.73 -8.76 -22.66
C PHE A 72 -15.80 -7.73 -23.78
N ALA A 73 -15.83 -6.44 -23.43
CA ALA A 73 -15.84 -5.36 -24.41
C ALA A 73 -14.52 -5.25 -25.18
N ILE A 74 -13.37 -5.36 -24.49
CA ILE A 74 -12.04 -5.40 -25.12
C ILE A 74 -11.91 -6.62 -26.02
N ARG A 75 -12.32 -7.80 -25.55
CA ARG A 75 -12.31 -9.05 -26.33
C ARG A 75 -13.12 -8.90 -27.62
N LYS A 76 -14.27 -8.22 -27.56
CA LYS A 76 -15.10 -7.92 -28.75
C LYS A 76 -14.34 -7.06 -29.76
N VAL A 77 -13.69 -5.98 -29.34
CA VAL A 77 -12.89 -5.14 -30.24
C VAL A 77 -11.78 -5.95 -30.89
N ILE A 78 -11.02 -6.74 -30.13
CA ILE A 78 -9.93 -7.58 -30.67
C ILE A 78 -10.46 -8.55 -31.75
N SER A 79 -11.66 -9.11 -31.55
CA SER A 79 -12.29 -10.03 -32.52
C SER A 79 -12.70 -9.38 -33.85
N GLU A 80 -12.77 -8.04 -33.90
CA GLU A 80 -13.02 -7.30 -35.15
C GLU A 80 -11.78 -7.29 -36.07
N PHE A 81 -10.58 -7.49 -35.51
CA PHE A 81 -9.30 -7.39 -36.24
C PHE A 81 -8.56 -8.72 -36.37
N PHE A 82 -8.79 -9.67 -35.45
CA PHE A 82 -8.07 -10.94 -35.41
C PHE A 82 -9.03 -12.11 -35.16
N PRO A 83 -8.73 -13.31 -35.71
CA PRO A 83 -9.48 -14.51 -35.36
C PRO A 83 -9.29 -14.81 -33.87
N MET A 84 -10.38 -15.08 -33.17
CA MET A 84 -10.31 -15.41 -31.75
C MET A 84 -9.81 -16.84 -31.55
N PRO A 85 -8.85 -17.07 -30.64
CA PRO A 85 -8.40 -18.42 -30.33
C PRO A 85 -9.53 -19.22 -29.67
N ASN A 86 -9.55 -20.53 -29.91
CA ASN A 86 -10.48 -21.46 -29.26
C ASN A 86 -10.02 -21.76 -27.82
N VAL A 87 -10.00 -20.74 -26.98
CA VAL A 87 -9.57 -20.81 -25.58
C VAL A 87 -10.77 -20.44 -24.70
N PRO A 88 -11.04 -21.21 -23.64
CA PRO A 88 -12.12 -20.90 -22.72
C PRO A 88 -11.91 -19.55 -22.06
N ILE A 89 -12.99 -18.81 -21.89
CA ILE A 89 -12.99 -17.57 -21.12
C ILE A 89 -12.80 -17.93 -19.63
N PRO A 90 -11.95 -17.21 -18.88
CA PRO A 90 -11.83 -17.39 -17.44
C PRO A 90 -13.20 -17.36 -16.76
N ARG A 91 -13.44 -18.26 -15.82
CA ARG A 91 -14.67 -18.25 -15.02
C ARG A 91 -14.37 -17.63 -13.66
N PRO A 92 -15.29 -16.82 -13.11
CA PRO A 92 -15.13 -16.31 -11.76
C PRO A 92 -14.82 -17.43 -10.77
N ALA A 93 -13.78 -17.25 -9.96
CA ALA A 93 -13.42 -18.23 -8.94
C ALA A 93 -14.50 -18.25 -7.85
N ARG A 94 -14.79 -19.43 -7.29
CA ARG A 94 -15.76 -19.56 -6.18
C ARG A 94 -15.31 -18.70 -4.99
N LYS A 95 -16.17 -17.79 -4.55
CA LYS A 95 -15.95 -16.96 -3.35
C LYS A 95 -16.80 -17.51 -2.20
N MET A 96 -16.30 -17.40 -0.98
CA MET A 96 -17.01 -17.83 0.22
C MET A 96 -17.15 -16.68 1.21
N SER A 97 -18.24 -16.69 1.97
CA SER A 97 -18.39 -15.84 3.16
C SER A 97 -17.98 -16.65 4.38
N LEU A 98 -17.10 -16.10 5.20
CA LEU A 98 -16.69 -16.70 6.48
C LEU A 98 -17.49 -16.06 7.62
N PRO A 99 -17.83 -16.81 8.69
CA PRO A 99 -18.41 -16.21 9.89
C PRO A 99 -17.40 -15.26 10.56
N SER A 100 -17.92 -14.31 11.34
CA SER A 100 -17.08 -13.38 12.09
C SER A 100 -16.11 -14.12 13.02
N VAL A 101 -14.84 -13.72 12.96
CA VAL A 101 -13.79 -14.21 13.86
C VAL A 101 -13.58 -13.17 14.96
N VAL A 102 -13.79 -13.56 16.22
CA VAL A 102 -13.55 -12.69 17.37
C VAL A 102 -12.08 -12.74 17.75
N LEU A 103 -11.38 -11.62 17.60
CA LEU A 103 -9.99 -11.47 18.01
C LEU A 103 -9.91 -11.03 19.49
N LYS A 104 -8.93 -11.56 20.21
CA LYS A 104 -8.56 -11.11 21.55
C LYS A 104 -7.15 -10.54 21.51
N PRO A 105 -6.88 -9.36 22.12
CA PRO A 105 -5.52 -8.87 22.25
C PRO A 105 -4.66 -9.91 22.98
N VAL A 106 -3.48 -10.19 22.44
CA VAL A 106 -2.53 -11.14 23.03
C VAL A 106 -1.46 -10.39 23.81
N ASP A 107 -0.82 -9.41 23.17
CA ASP A 107 0.28 -8.64 23.75
C ASP A 107 0.45 -7.31 23.00
N SER A 108 1.39 -6.47 23.46
CA SER A 108 1.73 -5.18 22.89
C SER A 108 3.07 -5.23 22.15
N LEU A 109 3.17 -4.53 21.02
CA LEU A 109 4.46 -4.30 20.35
C LEU A 109 5.42 -3.43 21.18
N LEU A 110 4.99 -2.86 22.31
CA LEU A 110 5.86 -2.18 23.28
C LEU A 110 6.43 -3.13 24.35
N ASN A 111 5.99 -4.40 24.38
CA ASN A 111 6.53 -5.39 25.29
C ASN A 111 7.92 -5.83 24.83
N LYS A 112 8.95 -5.53 25.63
CA LYS A 112 10.35 -5.85 25.31
C LYS A 112 10.60 -7.35 25.14
N MET A 113 9.89 -8.19 25.87
CA MET A 113 10.02 -9.64 25.75
C MET A 113 9.47 -10.13 24.41
N LEU A 114 8.30 -9.62 24.00
CA LEU A 114 7.73 -9.94 22.69
C LEU A 114 8.63 -9.44 21.56
N LEU A 115 9.06 -8.17 21.62
CA LEU A 115 9.95 -7.59 20.62
C LEU A 115 11.25 -8.38 20.47
N SER A 116 11.84 -8.83 21.58
CA SER A 116 13.03 -9.68 21.52
C SER A 116 12.78 -11.04 20.86
N ALA A 117 11.52 -11.52 20.84
CA ALA A 117 11.15 -12.79 20.24
C ALA A 117 10.81 -12.67 18.74
N ILE A 118 10.27 -11.53 18.30
CA ILE A 118 9.78 -11.35 16.92
C ILE A 118 10.59 -10.35 16.09
N GLY A 119 11.40 -9.51 16.74
CA GLY A 119 12.14 -8.42 16.13
C GLY A 119 13.62 -8.73 15.90
N SER A 120 14.29 -7.81 15.22
CA SER A 120 15.75 -7.82 15.07
C SER A 120 16.45 -7.36 16.36
N LEU A 121 17.76 -7.61 16.45
CA LEU A 121 18.59 -7.14 17.57
C LEU A 121 18.50 -5.62 17.72
N ALA A 122 18.35 -5.16 18.96
CA ALA A 122 18.34 -3.74 19.28
C ALA A 122 19.70 -3.10 18.97
N ILE A 123 19.67 -1.94 18.30
CA ILE A 123 20.86 -1.15 17.98
C ILE A 123 20.85 0.10 18.86
N ASN A 124 21.91 0.31 19.62
CA ASN A 124 22.12 1.54 20.38
C ASN A 124 22.90 2.53 19.53
N ALA A 125 22.34 3.73 19.34
CA ALA A 125 22.98 4.83 18.62
C ALA A 125 22.73 6.15 19.37
N ARG A 126 23.65 7.11 19.19
CA ARG A 126 23.49 8.46 19.77
C ARG A 126 22.32 9.21 19.12
N ASP A 127 22.19 9.07 17.80
CA ASP A 127 21.16 9.71 16.99
C ASP A 127 20.30 8.62 16.31
N PRO A 128 18.99 8.88 16.04
CA PRO A 128 18.13 7.91 15.37
C PRO A 128 18.69 7.50 14.00
N LEU A 129 18.86 6.20 13.78
CA LEU A 129 19.28 5.65 12.49
C LEU A 129 18.09 5.51 11.54
N THR A 130 18.32 5.54 10.23
CA THR A 130 17.25 5.16 9.28
C THR A 130 17.02 3.66 9.27
N PHE A 131 15.87 3.24 8.74
CA PHE A 131 15.52 1.83 8.54
C PHE A 131 16.62 1.07 7.77
N GLU A 132 17.14 1.65 6.70
CA GLU A 132 18.17 1.07 5.84
C GLU A 132 19.52 0.97 6.54
N ALA A 133 19.88 1.97 7.36
CA ALA A 133 21.10 1.92 8.16
C ALA A 133 21.06 0.80 9.21
N MET A 134 19.87 0.35 9.58
CA MET A 134 19.64 -0.81 10.45
C MET A 134 19.42 -2.13 9.67
N ASN A 135 19.57 -2.11 8.34
CA ASN A 135 19.31 -3.25 7.46
C ASN A 135 17.87 -3.79 7.55
N GLN A 136 16.90 -2.89 7.81
CA GLN A 136 15.46 -3.18 7.85
C GLN A 136 14.78 -2.45 6.70
N TYR A 137 14.39 -3.15 5.63
CA TYR A 137 13.89 -2.50 4.41
C TYR A 137 12.37 -2.27 4.40
N SER A 138 11.62 -2.85 5.33
CA SER A 138 10.16 -2.80 5.35
C SER A 138 9.61 -3.08 6.75
N GLY A 139 8.34 -2.74 6.97
CA GLY A 139 7.64 -3.04 8.21
C GLY A 139 7.74 -1.91 9.23
N LEU A 140 8.12 -2.25 10.46
CA LEU A 140 8.08 -1.34 11.61
C LEU A 140 9.43 -1.33 12.32
N VAL A 141 9.76 -0.19 12.92
CA VAL A 141 10.88 0.00 13.84
C VAL A 141 10.38 0.76 15.05
N LEU A 142 10.81 0.32 16.24
CA LEU A 142 10.63 1.06 17.48
C LEU A 142 11.89 1.87 17.77
N TYR A 143 11.75 3.19 17.87
CA TYR A 143 12.77 4.07 18.44
C TYR A 143 12.40 4.35 19.90
N GLU A 144 13.34 4.08 20.82
CA GLU A 144 13.15 4.27 22.26
C GLU A 144 14.27 5.18 22.81
N ALA A 145 13.90 6.16 23.63
CA ALA A 145 14.83 7.04 24.30
C ALA A 145 14.34 7.41 25.71
N VAL A 146 15.27 7.67 26.61
CA VAL A 146 14.96 8.20 27.95
C VAL A 146 14.95 9.72 27.90
N LEU A 147 13.86 10.34 28.33
CA LEU A 147 13.75 11.80 28.36
C LEU A 147 14.74 12.40 29.39
N PRO A 148 15.43 13.51 29.07
CA PRO A 148 16.36 14.15 30.01
C PRO A 148 15.67 14.61 31.29
N SER A 149 16.36 14.49 32.42
CA SER A 149 15.92 15.12 33.67
C SER A 149 16.04 16.65 33.56
N GLY A 150 15.03 17.38 34.01
CA GLY A 150 15.06 18.85 34.04
C GLY A 150 14.43 19.57 32.84
N LEU A 151 13.56 18.88 32.10
CA LEU A 151 12.62 19.51 31.17
C LEU A 151 11.71 20.51 31.93
N LYS A 152 11.85 21.82 31.67
CA LYS A 152 11.24 22.90 32.48
C LYS A 152 9.93 23.47 31.93
N THR A 153 9.55 23.12 30.72
CA THR A 153 8.35 23.62 30.05
C THR A 153 7.23 22.59 30.12
N ASP A 154 5.98 23.02 30.30
CA ASP A 154 4.80 22.16 30.21
C ASP A 154 3.65 22.95 29.55
N PRO A 155 3.19 22.58 28.34
CA PRO A 155 3.57 21.41 27.56
C PRO A 155 4.93 21.54 26.87
N ILE A 156 5.59 20.40 26.65
CA ILE A 156 6.74 20.29 25.74
C ILE A 156 6.27 19.76 24.41
N LYS A 157 6.70 20.41 23.34
CA LYS A 157 6.44 19.97 21.98
C LYS A 157 7.54 18.99 21.55
N LEU A 158 7.16 17.76 21.22
CA LEU A 158 8.04 16.86 20.48
C LEU A 158 8.14 17.38 19.04
N THR A 159 9.31 17.32 18.43
CA THR A 159 9.44 17.59 17.01
C THR A 159 10.33 16.53 16.39
N VAL A 160 9.81 15.88 15.35
CA VAL A 160 10.55 14.89 14.57
C VAL A 160 10.69 15.44 13.17
N GLU A 161 11.91 15.84 12.84
CA GLU A 161 12.23 16.29 11.49
C GLU A 161 12.19 15.09 10.53
N ASN A 162 11.52 15.26 9.39
CA ASN A 162 11.50 14.29 8.29
C ASN A 162 11.04 12.87 8.68
N ILE A 163 9.90 12.75 9.38
CA ILE A 163 9.28 11.45 9.63
C ILE A 163 8.95 10.72 8.31
N HIS A 164 9.51 9.53 8.09
CA HIS A 164 9.27 8.69 6.91
C HIS A 164 8.69 7.32 7.33
N ASP A 165 7.36 7.09 7.27
CA ASP A 165 6.31 8.04 6.87
C ASP A 165 5.25 8.28 7.95
N LYS A 166 5.13 7.39 8.93
CA LYS A 166 4.15 7.50 10.01
C LYS A 166 4.73 6.97 11.32
N GLY A 167 4.57 7.72 12.41
CA GLY A 167 5.03 7.35 13.74
C GLY A 167 3.90 7.40 14.75
N TYR A 168 3.79 6.38 15.61
CA TYR A 168 2.91 6.39 16.77
C TYR A 168 3.75 6.71 18.00
N VAL A 169 3.40 7.77 18.72
CA VAL A 169 4.20 8.29 19.83
C VAL A 169 3.59 7.84 21.14
N TYR A 170 4.44 7.28 21.99
CA TYR A 170 4.12 6.86 23.34
C TYR A 170 5.08 7.53 24.32
N VAL A 171 4.56 7.99 25.45
CA VAL A 171 5.35 8.37 26.62
C VAL A 171 5.08 7.32 27.69
N ASP A 172 6.15 6.65 28.11
CA ASP A 172 6.09 5.37 28.82
C ASP A 172 5.29 4.33 28.02
N THR A 173 4.03 4.12 28.40
CA THR A 173 3.10 3.19 27.72
C THR A 173 1.81 3.88 27.26
N THR A 174 1.72 5.20 27.44
CA THR A 174 0.53 5.99 27.11
C THR A 174 0.69 6.57 25.71
N TYR A 175 -0.29 6.30 24.84
CA TYR A 175 -0.34 6.90 23.50
C TYR A 175 -0.61 8.40 23.60
N VAL A 176 0.25 9.22 22.98
CA VAL A 176 0.14 10.69 23.05
C VAL A 176 -0.13 11.34 21.70
N GLY A 177 0.13 10.65 20.58
CA GLY A 177 -0.12 11.24 19.26
C GLY A 177 0.43 10.43 18.09
N THR A 178 0.14 10.92 16.89
CA THR A 178 0.62 10.35 15.63
C THR A 178 1.34 11.43 14.83
N LEU A 179 2.55 11.10 14.39
CA LEU A 179 3.32 11.85 13.39
C LEU A 179 2.99 11.28 12.01
N SER A 180 2.88 12.14 11.00
CA SER A 180 2.47 11.74 9.65
C SER A 180 3.07 12.63 8.58
N ARG A 181 3.86 12.02 7.69
CA ARG A 181 4.38 12.65 6.48
C ARG A 181 3.24 13.06 5.54
N GLN A 182 2.27 12.18 5.35
CA GLN A 182 1.12 12.40 4.47
C GLN A 182 0.30 13.64 4.86
N ASN A 183 0.19 13.92 6.16
CA ASN A 183 -0.57 15.05 6.69
C ASN A 183 0.31 16.21 7.18
N ALA A 184 1.63 16.15 6.93
CA ALA A 184 2.62 17.10 7.44
C ALA A 184 2.54 17.35 8.97
N ILE A 185 2.28 16.30 9.74
CA ILE A 185 2.23 16.34 11.21
C ILE A 185 3.60 15.93 11.75
N ASN A 186 4.37 16.89 12.25
CA ASN A 186 5.72 16.71 12.81
C ASN A 186 5.83 17.15 14.28
N THR A 187 4.69 17.34 14.95
CA THR A 187 4.52 17.98 16.25
C THR A 187 3.93 17.06 17.29
#